data_AF-A0A924FXX3-F1
#
_entry.id   AF-A0A924FXX3-F1
#
_cell.length_a   1.000
_cell.length_b   1.000
_cell.length_c   1.000
_cell.angle_alpha   90.00
_cell.angle_beta   90.00
_cell.angle_gamma   90.00
#
_symmetry.space_group_name_H-M   'P 1'
#
loop_
_entity.id
_entity.type
_entity.pdbx_description
1 polymer ?
#
loop_
_entity_poly.entity_id
_entity_poly.type
_entity_poly.pdbx_seq_one_letter_code
_entity_poly.pdbx_strand_id
1 'polypeptide(L)'
;RPQHPPIVGAAAAEEAATNVRSVAPATEEMASSVDEISRQVQESSTIASAAVDQARKTNDRVGELARAAARIGDVVELINTIAGQTNLLALNATIEAARAGDAGRGFAVVASEVKALAEQTAKDTGDISQHIHGIQAATRESVGAIKEIGDTIGRMSEIASTIASAVEEQGAATREISRNVQQASSGTTQVSSNIVDVQRGAGETGSASSQVLSAAQSLSGESLRLKTEVGRFLDSVRAA
;
A
#
# COMPACT_ATOMS: atom_id res chain seq x y z
N ARG A 1 -46.84 -40.02 -26.19
CA ARG A 1 -46.44 -38.99 -25.19
C ARG A 1 -45.32 -38.17 -25.81
N PRO A 2 -45.53 -36.90 -26.20
CA PRO A 2 -44.39 -36.05 -26.51
C PRO A 2 -43.77 -35.62 -25.18
N GLN A 3 -42.52 -36.00 -24.96
CA GLN A 3 -41.69 -35.42 -23.91
C GLN A 3 -41.24 -34.05 -24.43
N HIS A 4 -41.84 -32.97 -23.94
CA HIS A 4 -41.25 -31.65 -24.10
C HIS A 4 -39.99 -31.60 -23.23
N PRO A 5 -38.80 -31.32 -23.78
CA PRO A 5 -37.63 -31.08 -22.93
C PRO A 5 -37.92 -29.86 -22.04
N PRO A 6 -37.42 -29.85 -20.78
CA PRO A 6 -37.47 -28.65 -19.96
C PRO A 6 -36.81 -27.51 -20.73
N ILE A 7 -37.51 -26.39 -20.83
CA ILE A 7 -37.04 -25.23 -21.60
C ILE A 7 -35.74 -24.74 -20.95
N VAL A 8 -34.66 -24.79 -21.71
CA VAL A 8 -33.27 -24.48 -21.31
C VAL A 8 -33.13 -23.12 -20.60
N GLY A 9 -34.06 -22.19 -20.83
CA GLY A 9 -34.07 -20.86 -20.23
C GLY A 9 -34.29 -20.80 -18.71
N ALA A 10 -35.05 -21.74 -18.11
CA ALA A 10 -35.26 -21.75 -16.65
C ALA A 10 -33.96 -22.14 -15.91
N ALA A 11 -33.31 -23.20 -16.39
CA ALA A 11 -32.03 -23.66 -15.86
C ALA A 11 -30.94 -22.59 -16.03
N ALA A 12 -30.88 -21.93 -17.19
CA ALA A 12 -29.93 -20.85 -17.45
C ALA A 12 -30.14 -19.64 -16.52
N ALA A 13 -31.39 -19.28 -16.21
CA ALA A 13 -31.70 -18.20 -15.27
C ALA A 13 -31.31 -18.54 -13.82
N GLU A 14 -31.55 -19.79 -13.38
CA GLU A 14 -31.10 -20.26 -12.07
C GLU A 14 -29.58 -20.31 -11.94
N GLU A 15 -28.88 -20.75 -12.99
CA GLU A 15 -27.42 -20.75 -13.05
C GLU A 15 -26.87 -19.32 -12.97
N ALA A 16 -27.43 -18.38 -13.75
CA ALA A 16 -27.05 -16.97 -13.68
C ALA A 16 -27.29 -16.37 -12.28
N ALA A 17 -28.42 -16.66 -11.65
CA ALA A 17 -28.71 -16.19 -10.29
C ALA A 17 -27.73 -16.76 -9.25
N THR A 18 -27.30 -18.00 -9.43
CA THR A 18 -26.30 -18.65 -8.57
C THR A 18 -24.93 -18.00 -8.74
N ASN A 19 -24.52 -17.71 -9.98
CA ASN A 19 -23.27 -17.01 -10.28
C ASN A 19 -23.25 -15.57 -9.73
N VAL A 20 -24.37 -14.85 -9.81
CA VAL A 20 -24.44 -13.50 -9.22
C VAL A 20 -24.36 -13.56 -7.69
N ARG A 21 -25.03 -14.53 -7.05
CA ARG A 21 -24.96 -14.72 -5.60
C ARG A 21 -23.56 -15.11 -5.12
N SER A 22 -22.78 -15.83 -5.91
CA SER A 22 -21.41 -16.19 -5.54
C SER A 22 -20.43 -15.02 -5.63
N VAL A 23 -20.70 -14.00 -6.45
CA VAL A 23 -19.86 -12.80 -6.60
C VAL A 23 -20.09 -11.78 -5.47
N ALA A 24 -21.29 -11.74 -4.88
CA ALA A 24 -21.62 -10.82 -3.79
C ALA A 24 -20.66 -10.89 -2.58
N PRO A 25 -20.38 -12.07 -1.96
CA PRO A 25 -19.47 -12.14 -0.82
C PRO A 25 -18.03 -11.74 -1.18
N ALA A 26 -17.56 -12.06 -2.38
CA ALA A 26 -16.24 -11.63 -2.85
C ALA A 26 -16.16 -10.10 -2.98
N THR A 27 -17.26 -9.44 -3.36
CA THR A 27 -17.33 -7.98 -3.45
C THR A 27 -17.37 -7.33 -2.07
N GLU A 28 -18.06 -7.93 -1.10
CA GLU A 28 -18.07 -7.48 0.30
C GLU A 28 -16.70 -7.64 0.96
N GLU A 29 -16.02 -8.78 0.73
CA GLU A 29 -14.65 -9.01 1.20
C GLU A 29 -13.67 -7.99 0.59
N MET A 30 -13.80 -7.71 -0.70
CA MET A 30 -12.97 -6.70 -1.38
C MET A 30 -13.22 -5.29 -0.83
N ALA A 31 -14.48 -4.94 -0.51
CA ALA A 31 -14.79 -3.66 0.12
C ALA A 31 -14.12 -3.54 1.50
N SER A 32 -14.21 -4.59 2.33
CA SER A 32 -13.53 -4.63 3.62
C SER A 32 -12.00 -4.55 3.48
N SER A 33 -11.43 -5.19 2.46
CA SER A 33 -9.99 -5.14 2.19
C SER A 33 -9.54 -3.74 1.79
N VAL A 34 -10.31 -3.05 0.94
CA VAL A 34 -10.04 -1.66 0.55
C VAL A 34 -10.07 -0.72 1.75
N ASP A 35 -11.08 -0.84 2.64
CA ASP A 35 -11.17 -0.01 3.84
C ASP A 35 -9.98 -0.23 4.78
N GLU A 36 -9.55 -1.48 4.96
CA GLU A 36 -8.39 -1.81 5.77
C GLU A 36 -7.07 -1.31 5.17
N ILE A 37 -6.88 -1.44 3.85
CA ILE A 37 -5.72 -0.87 3.15
C ILE A 37 -5.72 0.66 3.30
N SER A 38 -6.87 1.31 3.14
CA SER A 38 -6.99 2.77 3.33
C SER A 38 -6.54 3.19 4.73
N ARG A 39 -6.94 2.44 5.77
CA ARG A 39 -6.52 2.68 7.15
C ARG A 39 -5.01 2.52 7.32
N GLN A 40 -4.44 1.44 6.78
CA GLN A 40 -2.99 1.16 6.86
C GLN A 40 -2.14 2.20 6.12
N VAL A 41 -2.63 2.70 4.98
CA VAL A 41 -1.96 3.76 4.22
C VAL A 41 -1.94 5.08 5.00
N GLN A 42 -3.07 5.44 5.64
CA GLN A 42 -3.14 6.64 6.48
C GLN A 42 -2.22 6.54 7.71
N GLU A 43 -2.17 5.37 8.33
CA GLU A 43 -1.24 5.07 9.44
C GLU A 43 0.22 5.19 8.97
N SER A 44 0.54 4.62 7.80
CA SER A 44 1.88 4.71 7.19
C SER A 44 2.30 6.15 6.92
N SER A 45 1.38 7.00 6.41
CA SER A 45 1.64 8.43 6.21
C SER A 45 1.92 9.17 7.52
N THR A 46 1.22 8.79 8.59
CA THR A 46 1.41 9.38 9.94
C THR A 46 2.77 8.98 10.51
N ILE A 47 3.14 7.70 10.40
CA ILE A 47 4.44 7.17 10.84
C ILE A 47 5.58 7.82 10.04
N ALA A 48 5.44 7.95 8.72
CA ALA A 48 6.43 8.63 7.88
C ALA A 48 6.65 10.08 8.31
N SER A 49 5.56 10.83 8.56
CA SER A 49 5.65 12.21 9.03
C SER A 49 6.37 12.32 10.38
N ALA A 50 6.02 11.45 11.33
CA ALA A 50 6.69 11.39 12.63
C ALA A 50 8.19 11.04 12.50
N ALA A 51 8.54 10.15 11.55
CA ALA A 51 9.92 9.77 11.29
C ALA A 51 10.74 10.91 10.67
N VAL A 52 10.15 11.73 9.77
CA VAL A 52 10.79 12.96 9.26
C VAL A 52 11.10 13.93 10.40
N ASP A 53 10.14 14.17 11.29
CA ASP A 53 10.35 15.04 12.45
C ASP A 53 11.42 14.50 13.40
N GLN A 54 11.47 13.18 13.59
CA GLN A 54 12.49 12.54 14.40
C GLN A 54 13.89 12.64 13.76
N ALA A 55 13.98 12.50 12.43
CA ALA A 55 15.22 12.69 11.68
C ALA A 55 15.72 14.15 11.81
N ARG A 56 14.83 15.14 11.69
CA ARG A 56 15.15 16.56 11.90
C ARG A 56 15.69 16.83 13.32
N LYS A 57 15.00 16.36 14.36
CA LYS A 57 15.47 16.50 15.75
C LYS A 57 16.82 15.84 15.99
N THR A 58 17.05 14.69 15.35
CA THR A 58 18.35 13.99 15.44
C THR A 58 19.44 14.79 14.76
N ASN A 59 19.17 15.34 13.58
CA ASN A 59 20.10 16.22 12.86
C ASN A 59 20.49 17.45 13.70
N ASP A 60 19.53 18.07 14.38
CA ASP A 60 19.80 19.23 15.24
C ASP A 60 20.74 18.87 16.40
N ARG A 61 20.49 17.74 17.08
CA ARG A 61 21.34 17.23 18.17
C ARG A 61 22.74 16.88 17.70
N VAL A 62 22.87 16.26 16.53
CA VAL A 62 24.18 15.96 15.93
C VAL A 62 24.90 17.25 15.52
N GLY A 63 24.17 18.28 15.07
CA GLY A 63 24.71 19.61 14.83
C GLY A 63 25.21 20.32 16.10
N GLU A 64 24.57 20.10 17.25
CA GLU A 64 25.08 20.54 18.55
C GLU A 64 26.38 19.82 18.94
N LEU A 65 26.46 18.50 18.72
CA LEU A 65 27.70 17.74 18.93
C LEU A 65 28.84 18.25 18.04
N ALA A 66 28.57 18.55 16.77
CA ALA A 66 29.55 19.12 15.85
C ALA A 66 30.12 20.45 16.38
N ARG A 67 29.25 21.34 16.86
CA ARG A 67 29.63 22.62 17.46
C ARG A 67 30.43 22.45 18.76
N ALA A 68 30.04 21.49 19.60
CA ALA A 68 30.77 21.16 20.82
C ALA A 68 32.18 20.65 20.51
N ALA A 69 32.31 19.72 19.54
CA ALA A 69 33.60 19.20 19.11
C ALA A 69 34.50 20.29 18.50
N ALA A 70 33.93 21.24 17.73
CA ALA A 70 34.67 22.40 17.23
C ALA A 70 35.23 23.26 18.38
N ARG A 71 34.41 23.61 19.37
CA ARG A 71 34.86 24.38 20.55
C ARG A 71 35.93 23.66 21.35
N ILE A 72 35.87 22.34 21.46
CA ILE A 72 36.94 21.55 22.10
C ILE A 72 38.22 21.63 21.27
N GLY A 73 38.12 21.56 19.93
CA GLY A 73 39.25 21.77 19.03
C GLY A 73 39.96 23.11 19.27
N ASP A 74 39.20 24.20 19.34
CA ASP A 74 39.74 25.54 19.61
C ASP A 74 40.49 25.61 20.96
N VAL A 75 39.94 24.95 21.99
CA VAL A 75 40.57 24.88 23.32
C VAL A 75 41.86 24.04 23.28
N VAL A 76 41.86 22.92 22.57
CA VAL A 76 43.05 22.06 22.42
C VAL A 76 44.17 22.80 21.68
N GLU A 77 43.84 23.57 20.64
CA GLU A 77 44.80 24.41 19.92
C GLU A 77 45.40 25.51 20.82
N LEU A 78 44.57 26.14 21.66
CA LEU A 78 45.05 27.10 22.67
C LEU A 78 46.00 26.44 23.68
N ILE A 79 45.68 25.24 24.19
CA ILE A 79 46.55 24.52 25.13
C ILE A 79 47.88 24.17 24.46
N ASN A 80 47.86 23.71 23.21
CA ASN A 80 49.08 23.42 22.46
C ASN A 80 49.95 24.68 22.28
N THR A 81 49.32 25.83 22.01
CA THR A 81 50.00 27.14 21.95
C THR A 81 50.65 27.51 23.29
N ILE A 82 49.92 27.34 24.41
CA ILE A 82 50.43 27.60 25.77
C ILE A 82 51.60 26.64 26.10
N ALA A 83 51.51 25.37 25.73
CA ALA A 83 52.59 24.40 25.91
C ALA A 83 53.85 24.83 25.13
N GLY A 84 53.70 25.28 23.87
CA GLY A 84 54.79 25.83 23.07
C GLY A 84 55.44 27.08 23.71
N GLN A 85 54.63 28.01 24.22
CA GLN A 85 55.15 29.19 24.94
C GLN A 85 55.86 28.81 26.25
N THR A 86 55.31 27.86 26.99
CA THR A 86 55.89 27.36 28.25
C THR A 86 57.22 26.67 27.99
N ASN A 87 57.34 25.89 26.92
CA ASN A 87 58.58 25.28 26.49
C ASN A 87 59.66 26.33 26.16
N LEU A 88 59.26 27.41 25.46
CA LEU A 88 60.17 28.52 25.12
C LEU A 88 60.62 29.29 26.37
N LEU A 89 59.70 29.56 27.30
CA LEU A 89 60.01 30.16 28.61
C LEU A 89 60.98 29.28 29.42
N ALA A 90 60.74 27.97 29.48
CA ALA A 90 61.60 27.02 30.17
C ALA A 90 63.00 26.98 29.55
N LEU A 91 63.09 27.00 28.22
CA LEU A 91 64.37 27.08 27.51
C LEU A 91 65.16 28.35 27.87
N ASN A 92 64.50 29.52 27.89
CA ASN A 92 65.13 30.77 28.31
C ASN A 92 65.62 30.70 29.76
N ALA A 93 64.84 30.09 30.67
CA ALA A 93 65.23 29.87 32.05
C ALA A 93 66.44 28.92 32.18
N THR A 94 66.51 27.86 31.36
CA THR A 94 67.68 26.97 31.30
C THR A 94 68.94 27.73 30.86
N ILE A 95 68.82 28.63 29.87
CA ILE A 95 69.93 29.46 29.40
C ILE A 95 70.42 30.40 30.51
N GLU A 96 69.51 31.08 31.19
CA GLU A 96 69.88 32.03 32.26
C GLU A 96 70.44 31.31 33.51
N ALA A 97 69.92 30.11 33.83
CA ALA A 97 70.45 29.26 34.89
C ALA A 97 71.88 28.81 34.59
N ALA A 98 72.19 28.45 33.32
CA ALA A 98 73.55 28.14 32.89
C ALA A 98 74.49 29.36 33.01
N ARG A 99 73.97 30.56 32.74
CA ARG A 99 74.70 31.83 32.85
C ARG A 99 75.04 32.19 34.29
N ALA A 100 74.20 31.82 35.25
CA ALA A 100 74.42 32.01 36.69
C ALA A 100 75.41 31.01 37.31
N GLY A 101 75.89 30.02 36.55
CA GLY A 101 76.86 29.03 37.00
C GLY A 101 76.37 28.20 38.19
N ASP A 102 77.19 28.05 39.23
CA ASP A 102 76.86 27.20 40.39
C ASP A 102 75.65 27.69 41.20
N ALA A 103 75.39 29.00 41.20
CA ALA A 103 74.22 29.58 41.86
C ALA A 103 72.90 29.23 41.15
N GLY A 104 72.95 28.86 39.86
CA GLY A 104 71.80 28.56 39.02
C GLY A 104 71.39 27.08 38.98
N ARG A 105 72.15 26.15 39.62
CA ARG A 105 71.90 24.70 39.49
C ARG A 105 70.49 24.27 39.88
N GLY A 106 69.93 24.82 40.96
CA GLY A 106 68.55 24.52 41.38
C GLY A 106 67.51 25.01 40.36
N PHE A 107 67.72 26.21 39.79
CA PHE A 107 66.88 26.75 38.72
C PHE A 107 66.98 25.94 37.42
N ALA A 108 68.16 25.42 37.09
CA ALA A 108 68.36 24.59 35.90
C ALA A 108 67.54 23.29 35.95
N VAL A 109 67.44 22.65 37.13
CA VAL A 109 66.63 21.43 37.31
C VAL A 109 65.15 21.75 37.09
N VAL A 110 64.64 22.79 37.76
CA VAL A 110 63.23 23.21 37.61
C VAL A 110 62.92 23.58 36.15
N ALA A 111 63.80 24.32 35.48
CA ALA A 111 63.62 24.69 34.07
C ALA A 111 63.57 23.45 33.16
N SER A 112 64.42 22.45 33.39
CA SER A 112 64.38 21.19 32.62
C SER A 112 63.09 20.40 32.85
N GLU A 113 62.57 20.40 34.07
CA GLU A 113 61.34 19.67 34.40
C GLU A 113 60.11 20.36 33.81
N VAL A 114 60.03 21.70 33.89
CA VAL A 114 58.99 22.49 33.20
C VAL A 114 59.04 22.26 31.68
N LYS A 115 60.24 22.19 31.10
CA LYS A 115 60.44 21.90 29.68
C LYS A 115 59.85 20.53 29.31
N ALA A 116 60.18 19.49 30.07
CA ALA A 116 59.68 18.14 29.84
C ALA A 116 58.14 18.05 29.98
N LEU A 117 57.57 18.73 30.97
CA LEU A 117 56.10 18.82 31.14
C LEU A 117 55.44 19.52 29.94
N ALA A 118 56.06 20.59 29.42
CA ALA A 118 55.54 21.31 28.26
C ALA A 118 55.58 20.44 26.98
N GLU A 119 56.67 19.70 26.75
CA GLU A 119 56.78 18.76 25.63
C GLU A 119 55.76 17.62 25.73
N GLN A 120 55.57 17.05 26.93
CA GLN A 120 54.56 16.01 27.19
C GLN A 120 53.14 16.56 26.96
N THR A 121 52.85 17.77 27.43
CA THR A 121 51.56 18.44 27.21
C THR A 121 51.29 18.65 25.72
N ALA A 122 52.27 19.14 24.95
CA ALA A 122 52.14 19.33 23.51
C ALA A 122 51.83 18.00 22.80
N LYS A 123 52.51 16.92 23.17
CA LYS A 123 52.25 15.57 22.64
C LYS A 123 50.81 15.12 22.95
N ASP A 124 50.40 15.18 24.21
CA ASP A 124 49.06 14.71 24.62
C ASP A 124 47.95 15.55 23.98
N THR A 125 48.16 16.86 23.80
CA THR A 125 47.21 17.72 23.08
C THR A 125 47.13 17.40 21.59
N GLY A 126 48.24 16.96 20.98
CA GLY A 126 48.27 16.47 19.60
C GLY A 126 47.41 15.22 19.41
N ASP A 127 47.55 14.25 20.32
CA ASP A 127 46.75 13.03 20.31
C ASP A 127 45.25 13.33 20.52
N ILE A 128 44.92 14.24 21.44
CA ILE A 128 43.53 14.71 21.63
C ILE A 128 43.00 15.38 20.36
N SER A 129 43.80 16.23 19.69
CA SER A 129 43.39 16.88 18.44
C SER A 129 43.02 15.87 17.35
N GLN A 130 43.80 14.79 17.22
CA GLN A 130 43.48 13.69 16.31
C GLN A 130 42.13 13.04 16.63
N HIS A 131 41.84 12.79 17.91
CA HIS A 131 40.54 12.27 18.34
C HIS A 131 39.39 13.23 18.04
N ILE A 132 39.56 14.53 18.26
CA ILE A 132 38.55 15.55 17.94
C ILE A 132 38.26 15.59 16.43
N HIS A 133 39.27 15.52 15.58
CA HIS A 133 39.07 15.41 14.14
C HIS A 133 38.30 14.15 13.74
N GLY A 134 38.58 13.01 14.38
CA GLY A 134 37.81 11.78 14.20
C GLY A 134 36.33 11.95 14.56
N ILE A 135 36.05 12.58 15.70
CA ILE A 135 34.68 12.89 16.15
C ILE A 135 33.97 13.81 15.15
N GLN A 136 34.63 14.88 14.69
CA GLN A 136 34.08 15.81 13.70
C GLN A 136 33.79 15.13 12.36
N ALA A 137 34.63 14.20 11.91
CA ALA A 137 34.40 13.43 10.70
C ALA A 137 33.17 12.50 10.85
N ALA A 138 33.13 11.69 11.91
CA ALA A 138 31.99 10.80 12.20
C ALA A 138 30.67 11.56 12.37
N THR A 139 30.72 12.76 12.96
CA THR A 139 29.55 13.61 13.12
C THR A 139 29.03 14.11 11.76
N ARG A 140 29.92 14.52 10.84
CA ARG A 140 29.54 14.93 9.48
C ARG A 140 28.96 13.78 8.67
N GLU A 141 29.55 12.60 8.77
CA GLU A 141 29.02 11.38 8.14
C GLU A 141 27.61 11.06 8.67
N SER A 142 27.41 11.15 9.99
CA SER A 142 26.11 10.94 10.63
C SER A 142 25.05 11.93 10.12
N VAL A 143 25.39 13.21 9.96
CA VAL A 143 24.49 14.21 9.37
C VAL A 143 24.11 13.83 7.94
N GLY A 144 25.06 13.38 7.13
CA GLY A 144 24.81 12.88 5.77
C GLY A 144 23.81 11.72 5.76
N ALA A 145 24.06 10.70 6.57
CA ALA A 145 23.18 9.54 6.68
C ALA A 145 21.77 9.90 7.17
N ILE A 146 21.65 10.80 8.16
CA ILE A 146 20.33 11.27 8.64
C ILE A 146 19.56 12.00 7.54
N LYS A 147 20.25 12.78 6.69
CA LYS A 147 19.63 13.45 5.55
C LYS A 147 19.11 12.46 4.52
N GLU A 148 19.90 11.46 4.15
CA GLU A 148 19.48 10.39 3.23
C GLU A 148 18.28 9.59 3.76
N ILE A 149 18.24 9.33 5.06
CA ILE A 149 17.09 8.73 5.73
C ILE A 149 15.86 9.65 5.59
N GLY A 150 16.02 10.94 5.85
CA GLY A 150 14.95 11.94 5.68
C GLY A 150 14.38 11.96 4.26
N ASP A 151 15.24 11.96 3.25
CA ASP A 151 14.85 11.94 1.83
C ASP A 151 14.11 10.64 1.48
N THR A 152 14.58 9.50 1.99
CA THR A 152 13.94 8.18 1.80
C THR A 152 12.53 8.16 2.41
N ILE A 153 12.37 8.68 3.63
CA ILE A 153 11.06 8.76 4.30
C ILE A 153 10.14 9.73 3.54
N GLY A 154 10.67 10.84 3.02
CA GLY A 154 9.92 11.76 2.16
C GLY A 154 9.31 11.04 0.96
N ARG A 155 10.11 10.24 0.25
CA ARG A 155 9.64 9.40 -0.87
C ARG A 155 8.60 8.36 -0.42
N MET A 156 8.75 7.78 0.77
CA MET A 156 7.72 6.88 1.32
C MET A 156 6.38 7.59 1.53
N SER A 157 6.39 8.85 1.98
CA SER A 157 5.18 9.66 2.15
C SER A 157 4.49 9.94 0.81
N GLU A 158 5.26 10.25 -0.24
CA GLU A 158 4.71 10.45 -1.60
C GLU A 158 4.09 9.18 -2.18
N ILE A 159 4.74 8.04 -1.97
CA ILE A 159 4.21 6.73 -2.37
C ILE A 159 2.93 6.42 -1.61
N ALA A 160 2.90 6.64 -0.30
CA ALA A 160 1.69 6.45 0.51
C ALA A 160 0.53 7.32 0.02
N SER A 161 0.78 8.59 -0.34
CA SER A 161 -0.24 9.46 -0.93
C SER A 161 -0.76 8.94 -2.26
N THR A 162 0.11 8.39 -3.11
CA THR A 162 -0.28 7.82 -4.41
C THR A 162 -1.12 6.57 -4.22
N ILE A 163 -0.74 5.71 -3.27
CA ILE A 163 -1.52 4.51 -2.92
C ILE A 163 -2.88 4.91 -2.35
N ALA A 164 -2.96 5.94 -1.51
CA ALA A 164 -4.23 6.41 -0.96
C ALA A 164 -5.23 6.78 -2.07
N SER A 165 -4.78 7.55 -3.07
CA SER A 165 -5.62 7.90 -4.22
C SER A 165 -6.06 6.67 -5.03
N ALA A 166 -5.16 5.71 -5.25
CA ALA A 166 -5.50 4.46 -5.96
C ALA A 166 -6.52 3.62 -5.17
N VAL A 167 -6.40 3.58 -3.84
CA VAL A 167 -7.31 2.84 -2.95
C VAL A 167 -8.69 3.50 -2.91
N GLU A 168 -8.76 4.84 -2.91
CA GLU A 168 -10.03 5.56 -3.03
C GLU A 168 -10.76 5.22 -4.35
N GLU A 169 -10.03 5.18 -5.47
CA GLU A 169 -10.56 4.80 -6.79
C GLU A 169 -11.04 3.34 -6.79
N GLN A 170 -10.23 2.42 -6.24
CA GLN A 170 -10.63 1.01 -6.06
C GLN A 170 -11.86 0.85 -5.17
N GLY A 171 -12.01 1.68 -4.13
CA GLY A 171 -13.19 1.70 -3.27
C GLY A 171 -14.44 2.22 -3.98
N ALA A 172 -14.30 3.18 -4.89
CA ALA A 172 -15.39 3.62 -5.75
C ALA A 172 -15.82 2.51 -6.73
N ALA A 173 -14.86 1.88 -7.40
CA ALA A 173 -15.11 0.77 -8.32
C ALA A 173 -15.76 -0.44 -7.63
N THR A 174 -15.28 -0.83 -6.46
CA THR A 174 -15.85 -1.95 -5.68
C THR A 174 -17.31 -1.66 -5.28
N ARG A 175 -17.62 -0.42 -4.87
CA ARG A 175 -19.01 -0.01 -4.58
C ARG A 175 -19.90 -0.04 -5.82
N GLU A 176 -19.36 0.28 -6.99
CA GLU A 176 -20.08 0.18 -8.26
C GLU A 176 -20.33 -1.28 -8.66
N ILE A 177 -19.34 -2.14 -8.52
CA ILE A 177 -19.48 -3.59 -8.74
C ILE A 177 -20.58 -4.14 -7.82
N SER A 178 -20.58 -3.78 -6.54
CA SER A 178 -21.61 -4.23 -5.59
C SER A 178 -23.02 -3.82 -6.04
N ARG A 179 -23.21 -2.58 -6.49
CA ARG A 179 -24.48 -2.12 -7.06
C ARG A 179 -24.87 -2.91 -8.31
N ASN A 180 -23.93 -3.14 -9.23
CA ASN A 180 -24.17 -3.91 -10.46
C ASN A 180 -24.53 -5.37 -10.18
N VAL A 181 -23.90 -5.99 -9.19
CA VAL A 181 -24.21 -7.36 -8.72
C VAL A 181 -25.63 -7.41 -8.14
N GLN A 182 -26.03 -6.45 -7.32
CA GLN A 182 -27.40 -6.39 -6.79
C GLN A 182 -28.44 -6.20 -7.92
N GLN A 183 -28.16 -5.33 -8.89
CA GLN A 183 -29.03 -5.12 -10.04
C GLN A 183 -29.14 -6.38 -10.91
N ALA A 184 -28.02 -7.07 -11.17
CA ALA A 184 -28.01 -8.34 -11.89
C ALA A 184 -28.79 -9.43 -11.14
N SER A 185 -28.72 -9.47 -9.81
CA SER A 185 -29.46 -10.42 -8.97
C SER A 185 -30.98 -10.19 -9.09
N SER A 186 -31.41 -8.92 -9.04
CA SER A 186 -32.80 -8.55 -9.27
C SER A 186 -33.25 -8.90 -10.69
N GLY A 187 -32.43 -8.60 -11.71
CA GLY A 187 -32.72 -8.91 -13.11
C GLY A 187 -32.86 -10.42 -13.38
N THR A 188 -31.96 -11.24 -12.82
CA THR A 188 -32.03 -12.71 -12.96
C THR A 188 -33.29 -13.28 -12.28
N THR A 189 -33.69 -12.73 -11.14
CA THR A 189 -34.94 -13.09 -10.46
C THR A 189 -36.17 -12.75 -11.31
N GLN A 190 -36.19 -11.57 -11.93
CA GLN A 190 -37.27 -11.15 -12.83
C GLN A 190 -37.33 -12.03 -14.09
N VAL A 191 -36.19 -12.35 -14.69
CA VAL A 191 -36.12 -13.26 -15.85
C VAL A 191 -36.65 -14.65 -15.49
N SER A 192 -36.30 -15.18 -14.31
CA SER A 192 -36.82 -16.46 -13.83
C SER A 192 -38.36 -16.44 -13.71
N SER A 193 -38.93 -15.37 -13.14
CA SER A 193 -40.40 -15.19 -13.10
C SER A 193 -41.02 -15.14 -14.50
N ASN A 194 -40.43 -14.38 -15.43
CA ASN A 194 -40.92 -14.27 -16.80
C ASN A 194 -40.87 -15.63 -17.54
N ILE A 195 -39.86 -16.46 -17.27
CA ILE A 195 -39.75 -17.82 -17.84
C ILE A 195 -40.90 -18.70 -17.33
N VAL A 196 -41.27 -18.60 -16.06
CA VAL A 196 -42.44 -19.33 -15.51
C VAL A 196 -43.74 -18.91 -16.20
N ASP A 197 -43.91 -17.62 -16.47
CA ASP A 197 -45.09 -17.12 -17.20
C ASP A 197 -45.12 -17.60 -18.65
N VAL A 198 -43.99 -17.57 -19.34
CA VAL A 198 -43.84 -18.12 -20.71
C VAL A 198 -44.14 -19.61 -20.73
N GLN A 199 -43.67 -20.37 -19.73
CA GLN A 199 -43.94 -21.80 -19.61
C GLN A 199 -45.45 -22.07 -19.46
N ARG A 200 -46.15 -21.25 -18.68
CA ARG A 200 -47.62 -21.33 -18.52
C ARG A 200 -48.33 -21.07 -19.85
N GLY A 201 -48.01 -19.95 -20.51
CA GLY A 201 -48.62 -19.57 -21.80
C GLY A 201 -48.35 -20.57 -22.92
N ALA A 202 -47.16 -21.17 -22.96
CA ALA A 202 -46.83 -22.25 -23.90
C ALA A 202 -47.68 -23.52 -23.62
N GLY A 203 -47.90 -23.87 -22.35
CA GLY A 203 -48.77 -24.98 -21.96
C GLY A 203 -50.23 -24.76 -22.35
N GLU A 204 -50.75 -23.55 -22.14
CA GLU A 204 -52.11 -23.15 -22.56
C GLU A 204 -52.26 -23.22 -24.09
N THR A 205 -51.28 -22.70 -24.82
CA THR A 205 -51.25 -22.74 -26.30
C THR A 205 -51.21 -24.18 -26.82
N GLY A 206 -50.41 -25.06 -26.19
CA GLY A 206 -50.36 -26.48 -26.53
C GLY A 206 -51.70 -27.20 -26.29
N SER A 207 -52.40 -26.83 -25.22
CA SER A 207 -53.72 -27.36 -24.88
C SER A 207 -54.78 -26.89 -25.88
N ALA A 208 -54.81 -25.60 -26.22
CA ALA A 208 -55.69 -25.03 -27.24
C ALA A 208 -55.44 -25.66 -28.62
N SER A 209 -54.17 -25.84 -29.01
CA SER A 209 -53.79 -26.50 -30.27
C SER A 209 -54.31 -27.94 -30.32
N SER A 210 -54.27 -28.68 -29.20
CA SER A 210 -54.81 -30.04 -29.11
C SER A 210 -56.34 -30.06 -29.23
N GLN A 211 -57.03 -29.07 -28.68
CA GLN A 211 -58.48 -28.92 -28.83
C GLN A 211 -58.87 -28.61 -30.28
N VAL A 212 -58.15 -27.71 -30.95
CA VAL A 212 -58.35 -27.39 -32.37
C VAL A 212 -58.11 -28.62 -33.24
N LEU A 213 -57.05 -29.39 -32.99
CA LEU A 213 -56.79 -30.65 -33.69
C LEU A 213 -57.95 -31.64 -33.53
N SER A 214 -58.45 -31.81 -32.30
CA SER A 214 -59.58 -32.68 -32.02
C SER A 214 -60.85 -32.23 -32.76
N ALA A 215 -61.17 -30.95 -32.72
CA ALA A 215 -62.31 -30.38 -33.44
C ALA A 215 -62.19 -30.56 -34.96
N ALA A 216 -61.00 -30.36 -35.53
CA ALA A 216 -60.72 -30.60 -36.94
C ALA A 216 -60.88 -32.08 -37.33
N GLN A 217 -60.45 -33.01 -36.46
CA GLN A 217 -60.65 -34.45 -36.65
C GLN A 217 -62.14 -34.83 -36.60
N SER A 218 -62.90 -34.29 -35.65
CA SER A 218 -64.35 -34.50 -35.57
C SER A 218 -65.08 -33.96 -36.80
N LEU A 219 -64.73 -32.74 -37.25
CA LEU A 219 -65.31 -32.13 -38.44
C LEU A 219 -65.00 -32.94 -39.71
N SER A 220 -63.76 -33.43 -39.84
CA SER A 220 -63.37 -34.32 -40.94
C SER A 220 -64.18 -35.61 -40.93
N GLY A 221 -64.44 -36.19 -39.76
CA GLY A 221 -65.27 -37.39 -39.60
C GLY A 221 -66.72 -37.14 -40.03
N GLU A 222 -67.32 -36.05 -39.56
CA GLU A 222 -68.72 -35.71 -39.91
C GLU A 222 -68.87 -35.36 -41.40
N SER A 223 -67.87 -34.69 -41.99
CA SER A 223 -67.85 -34.44 -43.43
C SER A 223 -67.80 -35.73 -44.26
N LEU A 224 -67.05 -36.74 -43.81
CA LEU A 224 -67.00 -38.06 -44.46
C LEU A 224 -68.34 -38.78 -44.37
N ARG A 225 -69.00 -38.66 -43.21
CA ARG A 225 -70.33 -39.24 -42.96
C ARG A 225 -71.39 -38.59 -43.82
N LEU A 226 -71.42 -37.26 -43.89
CA LEU A 226 -72.34 -36.50 -44.75
C LEU A 226 -72.14 -36.87 -46.23
N LYS A 227 -70.89 -36.98 -46.70
CA LYS A 227 -70.57 -37.46 -48.05
C LYS A 227 -71.16 -38.84 -48.32
N THR A 228 -71.10 -39.73 -47.33
CA THR A 228 -71.66 -41.09 -47.44
C THR A 228 -73.18 -41.08 -47.49
N GLU A 229 -73.86 -40.30 -46.65
CA GLU A 229 -75.33 -40.20 -46.65
C GLU A 229 -75.87 -39.54 -47.91
N VAL A 230 -75.22 -38.47 -48.40
CA VAL A 230 -75.57 -37.85 -49.67
C VAL A 230 -75.39 -38.84 -50.82
N GLY A 231 -74.32 -39.63 -50.81
CA GLY A 231 -74.12 -40.71 -51.78
C GLY A 231 -75.27 -41.71 -51.77
N ARG A 232 -75.65 -42.22 -50.59
CA ARG A 232 -76.79 -43.15 -50.46
C ARG A 232 -78.12 -42.55 -50.90
N PHE A 233 -78.37 -41.29 -50.57
CA PHE A 233 -79.59 -40.59 -50.97
C PHE A 233 -79.66 -40.44 -52.49
N LEU A 234 -78.56 -40.07 -53.14
CA LEU A 234 -78.51 -39.98 -54.60
C LEU A 234 -78.71 -41.34 -55.27
N ASP A 235 -78.16 -42.41 -54.69
CA ASP A 235 -78.38 -43.78 -55.18
C ASP A 235 -79.83 -44.24 -55.00
N SER A 236 -80.49 -43.89 -53.88
CA SER A 236 -81.89 -44.25 -53.64
C SER A 236 -82.86 -43.49 -54.55
N VAL A 237 -82.61 -42.21 -54.83
CA VAL A 237 -83.40 -41.42 -55.78
C VAL A 237 -83.23 -41.93 -57.21
N ARG A 238 -82.06 -42.44 -57.59
CA ARG A 238 -81.83 -43.07 -58.90
C ARG A 238 -82.50 -44.43 -59.06
N ALA A 239 -82.81 -45.12 -57.97
CA ALA A 239 -83.46 -46.42 -57.97
C ALA A 239 -85.00 -46.35 -57.92
N ALA A 240 -85.56 -45.15 -57.67
CA ALA A 240 -86.99 -44.84 -57.70
C ALA A 240 -87.42 -44.27 -59.05
#